data_AF-A0A5N1JFB3-F1
#
_entry.id   AF-A0A5N1JFB3-F1
#
_cell.length_a   1.000
_cell.length_b   1.000
_cell.length_c   1.000
_cell.angle_alpha   90.00
_cell.angle_beta   90.00
_cell.angle_gamma   90.00
#
_symmetry.space_group_name_H-M   'P 1'
#
loop_
_entity.id
_entity.type
_entity.pdbx_description
1 polymer ?
#
loop_
_entity_poly.entity_id
_entity_poly.type
_entity_poly.pdbx_seq_one_letter_code
_entity_poly.pdbx_strand_id
1 'polypeptide(L)'
;MDTTIEKVYKRIRQLWNDEFELNPGHRIIQSVEMSDDEKVEVELLDFRFSLAAEKDHLTATFETIPHVDAPSAEDMKAVVVHVADLVKNLTGELPVEIIPA
;
A
#
# COMPACT_ATOMS: atom_id res chain seq x y z
N MET A 1 -6.97 -4.03 -21.23
CA MET A 1 -7.78 -4.06 -19.99
C MET A 1 -6.78 -3.93 -18.88
N ASP A 2 -6.84 -2.87 -18.08
CA ASP A 2 -5.97 -2.71 -16.93
C ASP A 2 -6.22 -3.86 -15.93
N THR A 3 -5.15 -4.53 -15.49
CA THR A 3 -5.23 -5.52 -14.43
C THR A 3 -5.65 -4.87 -13.12
N THR A 4 -6.10 -5.67 -12.15
CA THR A 4 -6.47 -5.17 -10.82
C THR A 4 -5.32 -4.38 -10.20
N ILE A 5 -4.08 -4.88 -10.33
CA ILE A 5 -2.91 -4.19 -9.78
C ILE A 5 -2.60 -2.87 -10.48
N GLU A 6 -2.80 -2.76 -11.80
CA GLU A 6 -2.60 -1.50 -12.53
C GLU A 6 -3.56 -0.40 -12.05
N LYS A 7 -4.81 -0.78 -11.72
CA LYS A 7 -5.79 0.15 -11.14
C LYS A 7 -5.38 0.59 -9.73
N VAL A 8 -4.90 -0.34 -8.92
CA VAL A 8 -4.37 -0.07 -7.57
C VAL A 8 -3.18 0.90 -7.68
N TYR A 9 -2.22 0.61 -8.55
CA TYR A 9 -1.05 1.45 -8.81
C TYR A 9 -1.47 2.88 -9.18
N LYS A 10 -2.35 3.03 -10.19
CA LYS A 10 -2.85 4.34 -10.63
C LYS A 10 -3.50 5.12 -9.49
N ARG A 11 -4.24 4.45 -8.62
CA ARG A 11 -4.89 5.09 -7.47
C ARG A 11 -3.91 5.55 -6.43
N ILE A 12 -2.96 4.71 -6.05
CA ILE A 12 -1.94 5.06 -5.06
C ILE A 12 -1.07 6.19 -5.59
N ARG A 13 -0.74 6.17 -6.89
CA ARG A 13 -0.04 7.25 -7.56
C ARG A 13 -0.82 8.56 -7.60
N GLN A 14 -2.15 8.50 -7.70
CA GLN A 14 -2.99 9.69 -7.53
C GLN A 14 -2.90 10.22 -6.09
N LEU A 15 -3.04 9.35 -5.08
CA LEU A 15 -2.88 9.76 -3.67
C LEU A 15 -1.53 10.43 -3.43
N TRP A 16 -0.46 9.90 -4.03
CA TRP A 16 0.86 10.50 -3.97
C TRP A 16 0.91 11.90 -4.61
N ASN A 17 0.39 12.06 -5.84
CA ASN A 17 0.37 13.35 -6.53
C ASN A 17 -0.50 14.41 -5.83
N ASP A 18 -1.57 13.99 -5.16
CA ASP A 18 -2.44 14.87 -4.37
C ASP A 18 -1.85 15.19 -2.98
N GLU A 19 -0.61 14.77 -2.68
CA GLU A 19 0.03 14.89 -1.37
C GLU A 19 -0.89 14.37 -0.25
N PHE A 20 -1.62 13.28 -0.54
CA PHE A 20 -2.66 12.78 0.33
C PHE A 20 -2.06 12.22 1.61
N GLU A 21 -2.49 12.78 2.74
CA GLU A 21 -2.09 12.31 4.06
C GLU A 21 -2.81 10.99 4.39
N LEU A 22 -2.03 9.91 4.48
CA LEU A 22 -2.53 8.61 4.91
C LEU A 22 -2.79 8.64 6.41
N ASN A 23 -4.03 8.32 6.80
CA ASN A 23 -4.42 8.15 8.19
C ASN A 23 -4.51 6.65 8.55
N PRO A 24 -4.13 6.22 9.75
CA PRO A 24 -3.66 7.02 10.89
C PRO A 24 -2.18 7.44 10.76
N GLY A 25 -1.82 8.59 11.34
CA GLY A 25 -0.43 9.01 11.53
C GLY A 25 0.09 10.09 10.57
N HIS A 26 -0.76 10.70 9.73
CA HIS A 26 -0.35 11.79 8.82
C HIS A 26 0.86 11.42 7.95
N ARG A 27 0.86 10.20 7.41
CA ARG A 27 2.00 9.69 6.64
C ARG A 27 1.87 10.12 5.19
N ILE A 28 2.98 10.58 4.63
CA ILE A 28 3.05 11.01 3.24
C ILE A 28 3.76 9.91 2.44
N ILE A 29 3.22 9.62 1.27
CA ILE A 29 3.84 8.70 0.32
C ILE A 29 5.10 9.36 -0.25
N GLN A 30 6.23 8.70 -0.10
CA GLN A 30 7.52 9.17 -0.61
C GLN A 30 7.73 8.72 -2.06
N SER A 31 7.41 7.46 -2.34
CA SER A 31 7.50 6.87 -3.67
C SER A 31 6.45 5.79 -3.88
N VAL A 32 6.08 5.59 -5.14
CA VAL A 32 5.18 4.51 -5.59
C VAL A 32 5.79 3.88 -6.83
N GLU A 33 6.17 2.62 -6.73
CA GLU A 33 6.76 1.84 -7.81
C GLU A 33 5.88 0.62 -8.11
N MET A 34 5.86 0.20 -9.37
CA MET A 34 5.22 -1.05 -9.76
C MET A 34 6.31 -1.98 -10.28
N SER A 35 6.52 -3.09 -9.58
CA SER A 35 7.48 -4.11 -9.97
C SER A 35 6.92 -4.98 -11.11
N ASP A 36 7.81 -5.59 -11.90
CA ASP A 36 7.42 -6.48 -13.02
C ASP A 36 6.60 -7.70 -12.57
N ASP A 37 6.70 -8.09 -11.30
CA ASP A 37 5.93 -9.18 -10.65
C ASP A 37 4.49 -8.78 -10.26
N GLU A 38 3.90 -7.75 -10.88
CA GLU A 38 2.54 -7.29 -10.57
C GLU A 38 2.37 -6.92 -9.08
N LYS A 39 3.39 -6.24 -8.53
CA LYS A 39 3.39 -5.70 -7.17
C LYS A 39 3.53 -4.18 -7.20
N VAL A 40 2.85 -3.50 -6.28
CA VAL A 40 2.96 -2.07 -6.07
C VAL A 40 3.69 -1.84 -4.76
N GLU A 41 4.88 -1.29 -4.85
CA GLU A 41 5.69 -0.90 -3.71
C GLU A 41 5.41 0.56 -3.38
N VAL A 42 5.18 0.82 -2.10
CA VAL A 42 4.86 2.14 -1.56
C VAL A 42 5.83 2.41 -0.42
N GLU A 43 6.66 3.43 -0.59
CA GLU A 43 7.57 3.88 0.45
C GLU A 43 6.95 5.06 1.19
N LEU A 44 6.97 5.00 2.52
CA LEU A 44 6.65 6.11 3.41
C LEU A 44 7.93 6.57 4.09
N LEU A 45 7.84 7.65 4.86
CA LEU A 45 8.99 8.18 5.60
C LEU A 45 9.56 7.17 6.61
N ASP A 46 8.67 6.41 7.28
CA ASP A 46 8.99 5.60 8.46
C ASP A 46 9.01 4.09 8.21
N PHE A 47 8.32 3.61 7.18
CA PHE A 47 8.33 2.20 6.75
C PHE A 47 7.93 2.10 5.27
N ARG A 48 8.02 0.91 4.69
CA ARG A 48 7.56 0.64 3.33
C ARG A 48 6.66 -0.57 3.29
N PHE A 49 5.77 -0.62 2.30
CA PHE A 49 4.87 -1.74 2.11
C PHE A 49 4.63 -2.00 0.64
N SER A 50 4.23 -3.23 0.33
CA SER A 50 3.95 -3.69 -1.02
C SER A 50 2.56 -4.33 -1.07
N LEU A 51 1.90 -4.16 -2.20
CA LEU A 51 0.57 -4.68 -2.50
C LEU A 51 0.67 -5.56 -3.74
N ALA A 52 0.16 -6.77 -3.67
CA ALA A 52 0.09 -7.73 -4.76
C ALA A 52 -1.37 -8.12 -4.98
N ALA A 53 -1.83 -8.16 -6.23
CA ALA A 53 -3.17 -8.63 -6.56
C ALA A 53 -3.12 -10.09 -6.98
N GLU A 54 -3.60 -10.98 -6.12
CA GLU A 54 -3.83 -12.38 -6.44
C GLU A 54 -5.22 -12.54 -7.08
N LYS A 55 -5.50 -13.71 -7.67
CA LYS A 55 -6.75 -13.97 -8.41
C LYS A 55 -8.04 -13.70 -7.61
N ASP A 56 -7.99 -13.80 -6.29
CA ASP A 56 -9.16 -13.74 -5.41
C ASP A 56 -8.98 -12.83 -4.18
N HIS A 57 -7.78 -12.27 -3.96
CA HIS A 57 -7.49 -11.40 -2.82
C HIS A 57 -6.34 -10.44 -3.11
N LEU A 58 -6.19 -9.39 -2.30
CA LEU A 58 -5.04 -8.49 -2.32
C LEU A 58 -4.12 -8.87 -1.16
N THR A 59 -2.86 -9.18 -1.46
CA THR A 59 -1.84 -9.47 -0.44
C THR A 59 -1.06 -8.20 -0.18
N ALA A 60 -0.96 -7.79 1.08
CA ALA A 60 -0.20 -6.63 1.50
C ALA A 60 0.93 -7.05 2.45
N THR A 61 2.15 -6.67 2.13
CA THR A 61 3.34 -6.93 2.95
C THR A 61 3.96 -5.63 3.39
N PHE A 62 4.43 -5.52 4.64
CA PHE A 62 5.08 -4.31 5.14
C PHE A 62 6.37 -4.65 5.85
N GLU A 63 7.33 -3.74 5.76
CA GLU A 63 8.66 -3.89 6.34
C GLU A 63 9.20 -2.55 6.86
N THR A 64 10.05 -2.64 7.86
CA THR A 64 10.71 -1.47 8.46
C THR A 64 11.88 -1.00 7.62
N ILE A 65 12.02 0.30 7.46
CA ILE A 65 13.20 0.87 6.78
C ILE A 65 14.38 0.89 7.77
N PRO A 66 15.56 0.36 7.40
CA PRO A 66 16.72 0.40 8.27
C PRO A 66 17.15 1.84 8.55
N HIS A 67 17.57 2.10 9.79
CA HIS A 67 17.98 3.43 10.27
C HIS A 67 16.86 4.48 10.41
N VAL A 68 15.60 4.06 10.32
CA VAL A 68 14.44 4.91 10.58
C VAL A 68 13.67 4.42 11.79
N ASP A 69 13.11 5.35 12.58
CA ASP A 69 12.24 5.02 13.70
C ASP A 69 10.89 4.56 13.15
N ALA A 70 10.77 3.25 13.00
CA ALA A 70 9.60 2.62 12.42
C ALA A 70 8.48 2.54 13.48
N PRO A 71 7.22 2.80 13.10
CA PRO A 71 6.10 2.75 14.04
C PRO A 71 5.82 1.33 14.52
N SER A 72 4.89 1.17 15.45
CA SER A 72 4.48 -0.16 15.90
C SER A 72 3.88 -0.98 14.75
N ALA A 73 4.01 -2.30 14.79
CA ALA A 73 3.42 -3.17 13.77
C ALA A 73 1.90 -2.98 13.63
N GLU A 74 1.21 -2.61 14.72
CA GLU A 74 -0.22 -2.24 14.70
C GLU A 74 -0.49 -0.97 13.90
N ASP A 75 0.35 0.06 14.03
CA ASP A 75 0.27 1.30 13.26
C ASP A 75 0.57 1.07 11.78
N MET A 76 1.62 0.30 11.47
CA MET A 76 1.95 -0.08 10.08
C MET A 76 0.77 -0.79 9.44
N LYS A 77 0.23 -1.79 10.15
CA LYS A 77 -0.93 -2.54 9.70
C LYS A 77 -2.13 -1.61 9.48
N ALA A 78 -2.39 -0.67 10.38
CA ALA A 78 -3.51 0.26 10.23
C ALA A 78 -3.40 1.13 8.97
N VAL A 79 -2.19 1.59 8.64
CA VAL A 79 -1.94 2.35 7.40
C VAL A 79 -2.15 1.47 6.18
N VAL A 80 -1.60 0.26 6.18
CA VAL A 80 -1.75 -0.69 5.08
C VAL A 80 -3.23 -1.04 4.86
N VAL A 81 -3.99 -1.29 5.94
CA VAL A 81 -5.45 -1.48 5.90
C VAL A 81 -6.12 -0.25 5.31
N HIS A 82 -5.73 0.96 5.71
CA HIS A 82 -6.33 2.19 5.20
C HIS A 82 -6.09 2.36 3.70
N VAL A 83 -4.85 2.19 3.24
CA VAL A 83 -4.50 2.24 1.81
C VAL A 83 -5.27 1.16 1.05
N ALA A 84 -5.33 -0.04 1.59
CA ALA A 84 -6.09 -1.15 1.03
C ALA A 84 -7.60 -0.83 0.91
N ASP A 85 -8.20 -0.16 1.90
CA ASP A 85 -9.60 0.28 1.86
C ASP A 85 -9.82 1.40 0.83
N LEU A 86 -8.86 2.32 0.68
CA LEU A 86 -8.91 3.36 -0.36
C LEU A 86 -8.90 2.76 -1.77
N VAL A 87 -8.23 1.62 -1.96
CA VAL A 87 -8.18 0.92 -3.25
C VAL A 87 -9.22 -0.19 -3.40
N LYS A 88 -9.87 -0.64 -2.31
CA LYS A 88 -10.96 -1.64 -2.31
C LYS A 88 -12.10 -1.30 -3.28
N ASN A 89 -12.43 -0.01 -3.37
CA ASN A 89 -13.47 0.48 -4.28
C ASN A 89 -13.11 0.25 -5.77
N LEU A 90 -11.83 0.06 -6.09
CA LEU A 90 -11.34 -0.20 -7.44
C LEU A 90 -11.15 -1.70 -7.73
N THR A 91 -10.90 -2.48 -6.66
CA THR A 91 -10.65 -3.92 -6.73
C THR A 91 -11.93 -4.75 -6.61
N GLY A 92 -13.07 -4.14 -6.26
CA GLY A 92 -14.37 -4.81 -6.26
C GLY A 92 -14.59 -5.71 -5.04
N GLU A 93 -14.21 -5.21 -3.85
CA GLU A 93 -14.34 -5.93 -2.56
C GLU A 93 -13.40 -7.13 -2.40
N LEU A 94 -12.29 -7.18 -3.14
CA LEU A 94 -11.26 -8.18 -2.89
C LEU A 94 -10.78 -8.09 -1.42
N PRO A 95 -10.83 -9.20 -0.66
CA PRO A 95 -10.35 -9.22 0.71
C PRO A 95 -8.85 -8.91 0.72
N VAL A 96 -8.41 -8.14 1.72
CA VAL A 96 -7.00 -7.78 1.86
C VAL A 96 -6.39 -8.61 2.97
N GLU A 97 -5.41 -9.43 2.61
CA GLU A 97 -4.61 -10.21 3.55
C GLU A 97 -3.30 -9.49 3.82
N ILE A 98 -3.04 -9.19 5.09
CA ILE A 98 -1.81 -8.48 5.49
C ILE A 98 -0.84 -9.48 6.11
N ILE A 99 0.31 -9.63 5.46
CA ILE A 99 1.37 -10.53 5.87
C ILE A 99 2.55 -9.67 6.36
N PRO A 100 2.95 -9.73 7.63
CA PRO A 100 4.18 -9.08 8.07
C PRO A 100 5.37 -9.73 7.36
N ALA A 101 6.27 -8.91 6.78
CA ALA A 101 7.47 -9.39 6.09
C ALA A 101 8.56 -9.87 7.07
#